data_AF-A0A7S1KZA1-F1
#
_entry.id   AF-A0A7S1KZA1-F1
#
_cell.length_a   1.000
_cell.length_b   1.000
_cell.length_c   1.000
_cell.angle_alpha   90.00
_cell.angle_beta   90.00
_cell.angle_gamma   90.00
#
_symmetry.space_group_name_H-M   'P 1'
#
loop_
_entity.id
_entity.type
_entity.pdbx_description
1 polymer ?
#
loop_
_entity_poly.entity_id
_entity_poly.type
_entity_poly.pdbx_seq_one_letter_code
_entity_poly.pdbx_strand_id
1 'polypeptide(L)'
;MGSAIDGSRCSRRAESAETALPARPREAVAAIVEHLPTLLPMSPDDRKMVTLATIPEPTMFGLPREPEALTKELEEDGLSEGSTECSSPSVEERVAALEALPRQAPTIATLFILDWDDTIMPTTWLHSAGLLADPASVNRHWGQLSVVADAAARTLSTLKQLGQIVIVTNAEEGWVQQSTVLFMPGLMMLLLGVQVISARTLYGQRIPNAPLEWKRLAFESIIGSFRKRLSPGQQANVVSVGDLVAEQAALRSATRDVPECWGKSMKLQEHPHLGQLVHEHQLLQSGIRWVVAQPRDLDLSCEDECSGQK
;
A
#
# COMPACT_ATOMS: atom_id res chain seq x y z
N MET A 1 66.15 30.15 -29.66
CA MET A 1 65.43 30.29 -30.95
C MET A 1 65.34 28.91 -31.57
N GLY A 2 64.25 28.20 -31.28
CA GLY A 2 64.02 26.81 -31.66
C GLY A 2 62.80 26.70 -32.56
N SER A 3 62.96 25.94 -33.63
CA SER A 3 62.11 25.88 -34.82
C SER A 3 60.68 25.42 -34.55
N ALA A 4 59.74 26.06 -35.26
CA ALA A 4 58.36 25.64 -35.40
C ALA A 4 58.27 24.33 -36.19
N ILE A 5 57.30 23.48 -35.82
CA ILE A 5 56.89 22.30 -36.58
C ILE A 5 55.42 22.50 -36.93
N ASP A 6 55.19 22.67 -38.24
CA ASP A 6 53.91 22.65 -38.92
C ASP A 6 53.41 21.20 -39.01
N GLY A 7 52.11 21.02 -38.86
CA GLY A 7 51.43 19.73 -38.80
C GLY A 7 49.98 19.88 -39.24
N SER A 8 49.80 20.17 -40.52
CA SER A 8 48.50 20.31 -41.18
C SER A 8 47.70 19.00 -41.28
N ARG A 9 46.39 19.14 -40.98
CA ARG A 9 45.20 18.43 -41.49
C ARG A 9 45.11 16.90 -41.38
N CYS A 10 44.13 16.46 -40.59
CA CYS A 10 43.24 15.37 -40.98
C CYS A 10 41.78 15.78 -40.78
N SER A 11 41.08 15.97 -41.92
CA SER A 11 39.65 16.22 -42.03
C SER A 11 38.90 14.92 -41.74
N ARG A 12 38.06 14.92 -40.70
CA ARG A 12 36.90 14.02 -40.62
C ARG A 12 35.68 14.82 -40.18
N ARG A 13 34.75 14.95 -41.14
CA ARG A 13 33.35 15.33 -40.96
C ARG A 13 32.74 14.33 -39.98
N ALA A 14 32.29 14.80 -38.82
CA ALA A 14 31.31 14.11 -37.99
C ALA A 14 30.09 15.03 -37.97
N GLU A 15 29.02 14.59 -38.64
CA GLU A 15 27.73 15.27 -38.62
C GLU A 15 27.15 15.23 -37.20
N SER A 16 26.74 16.40 -36.74
CA SER A 16 26.09 16.63 -35.46
C SER A 16 24.73 15.92 -35.44
N ALA A 17 24.64 14.84 -34.65
CA ALA A 17 23.36 14.38 -34.13
C ALA A 17 23.12 15.13 -32.80
N GLU A 18 22.42 16.25 -32.89
CA GLU A 18 21.93 17.02 -31.75
C GLU A 18 20.79 16.22 -31.11
N THR A 19 21.13 15.31 -30.19
CA THR A 19 20.15 14.65 -29.32
C THR A 19 19.54 15.70 -28.39
N ALA A 20 18.32 16.12 -28.70
CA ALA A 20 17.50 16.97 -27.85
C ALA A 20 17.40 16.36 -26.44
N LEU A 21 17.85 17.11 -25.43
CA LEU A 21 17.61 16.78 -24.02
C LEU A 21 16.08 16.77 -23.76
N PRO A 22 15.57 15.87 -22.90
CA PRO A 22 14.16 15.88 -22.53
C PRO A 22 13.80 17.18 -21.80
N ALA A 23 12.56 17.65 -22.04
CA ALA A 23 11.99 18.86 -21.48
C ALA A 23 12.27 19.00 -19.97
N ARG A 24 12.53 20.24 -19.54
CA ARG A 24 12.91 20.54 -18.15
C ARG A 24 11.77 20.07 -17.22
N PRO A 25 12.07 19.41 -16.07
CA PRO A 25 11.08 18.92 -15.11
C PRO A 25 10.07 19.96 -14.61
N ARG A 26 10.40 21.26 -14.74
CA ARG A 26 9.52 22.39 -14.45
C ARG A 26 8.23 22.39 -15.29
N GLU A 27 8.30 22.00 -16.55
CA GLU A 27 7.13 21.98 -17.45
C GLU A 27 6.23 20.78 -17.15
N ALA A 28 6.81 19.64 -16.76
CA ALA A 28 6.04 18.46 -16.36
C ALA A 28 5.29 18.67 -15.03
N VAL A 29 5.95 19.28 -14.03
CA VAL A 29 5.31 19.56 -12.73
C VAL A 29 4.27 20.69 -12.85
N ALA A 30 4.56 21.75 -13.61
CA ALA A 30 3.59 22.80 -13.89
C ALA A 30 2.36 22.25 -14.64
N ALA A 31 2.57 21.41 -15.65
CA ALA A 31 1.47 20.77 -16.39
C ALA A 31 0.62 19.85 -15.49
N ILE A 32 1.22 19.09 -14.58
CA ILE A 32 0.48 18.23 -13.63
C ILE A 32 -0.33 19.05 -12.63
N VAL A 33 0.21 20.16 -12.13
CA VAL A 33 -0.48 21.07 -11.20
C VAL A 33 -1.62 21.82 -11.90
N GLU A 34 -1.42 22.23 -13.15
CA GLU A 34 -2.40 22.99 -13.95
C GLU A 34 -3.57 22.11 -14.44
N HIS A 35 -3.33 20.80 -14.66
CA HIS A 35 -4.35 19.84 -15.12
C HIS A 35 -4.93 18.95 -14.01
N LEU A 36 -4.53 19.15 -12.74
CA LEU A 36 -5.08 18.44 -11.59
C LEU A 36 -6.63 18.56 -11.45
N PRO A 37 -7.27 19.70 -11.77
CA PRO A 37 -8.73 19.82 -11.74
C PRO A 37 -9.46 19.05 -12.85
N THR A 38 -8.75 18.60 -13.89
CA THR A 38 -9.35 17.90 -15.05
C THR A 38 -9.31 16.38 -14.91
N LEU A 39 -8.52 15.83 -13.97
CA LEU A 39 -8.37 14.40 -13.74
C LEU A 39 -9.44 13.80 -12.81
N LEU A 40 -10.30 14.64 -12.22
CA LEU A 40 -11.52 14.25 -11.50
C LEU A 40 -12.63 15.24 -11.88
N PRO A 41 -13.66 14.84 -12.64
CA PRO A 41 -14.73 15.77 -12.98
C PRO A 41 -15.60 16.00 -11.74
N MET A 42 -15.47 17.17 -11.11
CA MET A 42 -16.40 17.64 -10.09
C MET A 42 -17.13 18.88 -10.62
N SER A 43 -18.47 18.86 -10.55
CA SER A 43 -19.34 19.92 -11.04
C SER A 43 -19.33 21.13 -10.08
N PRO A 44 -19.47 22.38 -10.55
CA PRO A 44 -19.48 23.57 -9.71
C PRO A 44 -20.61 23.63 -8.66
N ASP A 45 -21.64 22.78 -8.77
CA ASP A 45 -22.82 22.78 -7.89
C ASP A 45 -22.64 22.03 -6.56
N ASP A 46 -21.58 21.23 -6.37
CA ASP A 46 -21.34 20.53 -5.08
C ASP A 46 -20.80 21.45 -3.97
N ARG A 47 -20.69 22.76 -4.23
CA ARG A 47 -20.14 23.74 -3.29
C ARG A 47 -21.13 24.34 -2.30
N LYS A 48 -22.44 24.04 -2.37
CA LYS A 48 -23.41 24.58 -1.39
C LYS A 48 -24.52 23.59 -1.03
N MET A 49 -24.50 23.20 0.25
CA MET A 49 -25.51 22.46 1.02
C MET A 49 -25.68 20.98 0.65
N VAL A 50 -25.44 20.08 1.61
CA VAL A 50 -26.49 19.29 2.29
C VAL A 50 -25.90 18.59 3.52
N THR A 51 -26.55 18.89 4.64
CA THR A 51 -26.44 18.29 5.97
C THR A 51 -27.15 16.93 6.00
N LEU A 52 -26.65 15.98 6.79
CA LEU A 52 -27.34 14.79 7.34
C LEU A 52 -27.87 13.70 6.36
N ALA A 53 -27.39 12.48 6.63
CA ALA A 53 -27.98 11.17 6.35
C ALA A 53 -27.90 10.60 4.90
N THR A 54 -27.16 9.49 4.77
CA THR A 54 -27.65 8.12 4.42
C THR A 54 -26.60 7.41 3.55
N ILE A 55 -26.08 6.29 4.07
CA ILE A 55 -25.21 5.36 3.34
C ILE A 55 -26.09 4.64 2.30
N PRO A 56 -25.77 4.65 0.99
CA PRO A 56 -26.43 3.76 0.06
C PRO A 56 -25.79 2.36 0.13
N GLU A 57 -26.62 1.35 0.34
CA GLU A 57 -26.22 -0.05 0.12
C GLU A 57 -25.91 -0.30 -1.37
N PRO A 58 -24.92 -1.13 -1.69
CA PRO A 58 -24.66 -1.50 -3.07
C PRO A 58 -25.76 -2.43 -3.60
N THR A 59 -26.48 -1.93 -4.60
CA THR A 59 -27.50 -2.66 -5.36
C THR A 59 -26.86 -3.75 -6.22
N MET A 60 -27.52 -4.91 -6.24
CA MET A 60 -27.24 -6.05 -7.10
C MET A 60 -27.12 -5.66 -8.59
N PHE A 61 -26.07 -6.17 -9.24
CA PHE A 61 -26.06 -6.36 -10.69
C PHE A 61 -25.55 -7.77 -11.02
N GLY A 62 -26.44 -8.56 -11.63
CA GLY A 62 -26.08 -9.52 -12.68
C GLY A 62 -25.67 -10.94 -12.25
N LEU A 63 -26.63 -11.76 -11.82
CA LEU A 63 -26.53 -13.23 -11.99
C LEU A 63 -26.84 -13.60 -13.45
N PRO A 64 -26.04 -14.46 -14.11
CA PRO A 64 -26.44 -15.07 -15.37
C PRO A 64 -27.52 -16.13 -15.14
N ARG A 65 -28.49 -16.12 -16.06
CA ARG A 65 -29.67 -16.97 -16.18
C ARG A 65 -29.35 -18.47 -16.20
N GLU A 66 -30.17 -19.27 -15.52
CA GLU A 66 -30.31 -20.70 -15.80
C GLU A 66 -30.86 -20.94 -17.21
N PRO A 67 -30.52 -22.05 -17.86
CA PRO A 67 -31.33 -22.61 -18.92
C PRO A 67 -32.26 -23.70 -18.38
N GLU A 68 -33.55 -23.37 -18.27
CA GLU A 68 -34.62 -24.35 -18.38
C GLU A 68 -34.67 -24.86 -19.83
N ALA A 69 -34.51 -26.17 -20.01
CA ALA A 69 -35.37 -27.05 -20.82
C ALA A 69 -34.62 -28.33 -21.22
N LEU A 70 -35.13 -29.49 -20.82
CA LEU A 70 -35.69 -30.53 -21.70
C LEU A 70 -35.88 -31.81 -20.88
N THR A 71 -37.11 -32.02 -20.41
CA THR A 71 -37.65 -33.36 -20.17
C THR A 71 -38.27 -33.85 -21.47
N LYS A 72 -37.74 -34.95 -22.02
CA LYS A 72 -38.50 -36.05 -22.63
C LYS A 72 -37.55 -37.14 -23.17
N GLU A 73 -37.63 -38.28 -22.50
CA GLU A 73 -37.77 -39.65 -23.02
C GLU A 73 -36.93 -40.08 -24.23
N LEU A 74 -36.06 -41.08 -24.01
CA LEU A 74 -36.00 -42.28 -24.83
C LEU A 74 -35.76 -43.49 -23.92
N GLU A 75 -36.67 -44.45 -24.01
CA GLU A 75 -36.65 -45.78 -23.41
C GLU A 75 -35.71 -46.74 -24.18
N GLU A 76 -35.22 -47.73 -23.41
CA GLU A 76 -34.86 -49.12 -23.75
C GLU A 76 -33.82 -49.43 -24.86
N ASP A 77 -32.70 -50.05 -24.46
CA ASP A 77 -32.42 -51.46 -24.81
C ASP A 77 -31.13 -51.98 -24.14
N GLY A 78 -31.16 -53.24 -23.66
CA GLY A 78 -29.96 -54.09 -23.60
C GLY A 78 -29.49 -54.57 -22.22
N LEU A 79 -30.01 -55.74 -21.82
CA LEU A 79 -29.53 -56.59 -20.72
C LEU A 79 -28.01 -56.90 -20.80
N SER A 80 -27.30 -56.74 -19.68
CA SER A 80 -26.13 -57.56 -19.35
C SER A 80 -25.95 -57.60 -17.83
N GLU A 81 -26.35 -58.73 -17.23
CA GLU A 81 -26.13 -59.04 -15.82
C GLU A 81 -24.64 -59.18 -15.51
N GLY A 82 -24.20 -58.46 -14.48
CA GLY A 82 -22.85 -58.47 -13.96
C GLY A 82 -22.84 -57.74 -12.62
N SER A 83 -23.63 -58.23 -11.66
CA SER A 83 -23.77 -57.69 -10.32
C SER A 83 -22.42 -57.56 -9.62
N THR A 84 -21.91 -56.34 -9.55
CA THR A 84 -21.10 -55.89 -8.43
C THR A 84 -21.91 -54.79 -7.77
N GLU A 85 -22.45 -55.05 -6.58
CA GLU A 85 -23.20 -54.06 -5.82
C GLU A 85 -22.29 -52.87 -5.52
N CYS A 86 -22.39 -51.82 -6.34
CA CYS A 86 -21.78 -50.53 -6.06
C CYS A 86 -22.76 -49.76 -5.19
N SER A 87 -22.74 -50.02 -3.88
CA SER A 87 -23.44 -49.17 -2.91
C SER A 87 -22.91 -47.74 -3.05
N SER A 88 -23.76 -46.85 -3.58
CA SER A 88 -23.48 -45.42 -3.58
C SER A 88 -23.35 -44.97 -2.12
N PRO A 89 -22.28 -44.23 -1.76
CA PRO A 89 -22.03 -43.86 -0.38
C PRO A 89 -23.20 -43.04 0.16
N SER A 90 -23.58 -43.31 1.40
CA SER A 90 -24.64 -42.56 2.08
C SER A 90 -24.25 -41.08 2.18
N VAL A 91 -25.24 -40.21 2.44
CA VAL A 91 -24.97 -38.78 2.63
C VAL A 91 -23.99 -38.57 3.79
N GLU A 92 -24.11 -39.37 4.86
CA GLU A 92 -23.21 -39.35 6.00
C GLU A 92 -21.79 -39.81 5.62
N GLU A 93 -21.65 -40.85 4.81
CA GLU A 93 -20.35 -41.32 4.31
C GLU A 93 -19.67 -40.30 3.39
N ARG A 94 -20.46 -39.56 2.60
CA ARG A 94 -19.95 -38.47 1.75
C ARG A 94 -19.50 -37.26 2.56
N VAL A 95 -20.25 -36.89 3.60
CA VAL A 95 -19.87 -35.81 4.53
C VAL A 95 -18.61 -36.20 5.29
N ALA A 96 -18.54 -37.42 5.82
CA ALA A 96 -17.35 -37.93 6.50
C ALA A 96 -16.13 -38.00 5.57
N ALA A 97 -16.31 -38.41 4.31
CA ALA A 97 -15.23 -38.43 3.32
C ALA A 97 -14.74 -37.01 2.95
N LEU A 98 -15.63 -36.02 2.87
CA LEU A 98 -15.28 -34.60 2.67
C LEU A 98 -14.56 -34.00 3.88
N GLU A 99 -14.96 -34.37 5.10
CA GLU A 99 -14.29 -33.98 6.34
C GLU A 99 -12.93 -34.67 6.54
N ALA A 100 -12.76 -35.87 5.96
CA ALA A 100 -11.52 -36.66 5.99
C ALA A 100 -10.52 -36.28 4.88
N LEU A 101 -10.90 -35.42 3.92
CA LEU A 101 -9.93 -34.87 2.97
C LEU A 101 -8.90 -34.03 3.74
N PRO A 102 -7.60 -34.11 3.38
CA PRO A 102 -6.58 -33.31 4.03
C PRO A 102 -6.95 -31.83 3.89
N ARG A 103 -7.20 -31.15 5.03
CA ARG A 103 -7.36 -29.69 5.03
C ARG A 103 -6.11 -29.10 4.39
N GLN A 104 -6.27 -28.49 3.22
CA GLN A 104 -5.20 -27.70 2.61
C GLN A 104 -4.73 -26.69 3.66
N ALA A 105 -3.41 -26.48 3.76
CA ALA A 105 -2.88 -25.48 4.68
C ALA A 105 -3.62 -24.15 4.45
N PRO A 106 -4.07 -23.47 5.52
CA PRO A 106 -4.85 -22.25 5.36
C PRO A 106 -4.07 -21.26 4.50
N THR A 107 -4.75 -20.69 3.50
CA THR A 107 -4.14 -19.63 2.69
C THR A 107 -4.02 -18.37 3.54
N ILE A 108 -2.96 -17.59 3.33
CA ILE A 108 -2.70 -16.36 4.10
C ILE A 108 -2.90 -15.16 3.19
N ALA A 109 -3.71 -14.20 3.62
CA ALA A 109 -3.85 -12.90 2.98
C ALA A 109 -3.12 -11.84 3.82
N THR A 110 -2.26 -11.04 3.18
CA THR A 110 -1.47 -10.02 3.87
C THR A 110 -2.02 -8.61 3.60
N LEU A 111 -2.14 -7.83 4.68
CA LEU A 111 -2.46 -6.40 4.67
C LEU A 111 -1.31 -5.63 5.31
N PHE A 112 -0.83 -4.60 4.63
CA PHE A 112 0.09 -3.60 5.16
C PHE A 112 -0.65 -2.33 5.52
N ILE A 113 -0.46 -1.85 6.74
CA ILE A 113 -0.91 -0.53 7.19
C ILE A 113 0.34 0.32 7.40
N LEU A 114 0.48 1.40 6.64
CA LEU A 114 1.66 2.25 6.66
C LEU A 114 1.31 3.62 7.22
N ASP A 115 2.12 4.13 8.14
CA ASP A 115 2.13 5.57 8.41
C ASP A 115 2.77 6.33 7.24
N TRP A 116 2.55 7.64 7.20
CA TRP A 116 3.10 8.50 6.16
C TRP A 116 4.22 9.40 6.69
N ASP A 117 3.90 10.19 7.70
CA ASP A 117 4.79 11.21 8.26
C ASP A 117 5.93 10.56 9.04
N ASP A 118 7.16 10.98 8.77
CA ASP A 118 8.42 10.42 9.29
C ASP A 118 8.63 8.90 9.11
N THR A 119 7.76 8.24 8.35
CA THR A 119 7.82 6.82 7.99
C THR A 119 8.07 6.59 6.50
N ILE A 120 7.38 7.32 5.63
CA ILE A 120 7.58 7.32 4.18
C ILE A 120 8.12 8.69 3.73
N MET A 121 7.53 9.75 4.25
CA MET A 121 7.94 11.12 4.01
C MET A 121 8.71 11.66 5.20
N PRO A 122 9.89 12.30 5.01
CA PRO A 122 10.67 12.87 6.11
C PRO A 122 10.08 14.22 6.57
N THR A 123 8.84 14.21 7.09
CA THR A 123 8.04 15.40 7.43
C THR A 123 8.76 16.31 8.41
N THR A 124 9.38 15.77 9.46
CA THR A 124 10.11 16.58 10.46
C THR A 124 11.35 17.22 9.85
N TRP A 125 12.09 16.49 9.02
CA TRP A 125 13.21 17.08 8.30
C TRP A 125 12.77 18.19 7.34
N LEU A 126 11.67 17.98 6.60
CA LEU A 126 11.09 18.99 5.71
C LEU A 126 10.67 20.26 6.47
N HIS A 127 10.09 20.07 7.66
CA HIS A 127 9.74 21.18 8.55
C HIS A 127 10.98 21.95 9.00
N SER A 128 12.00 21.25 9.51
CA SER A 128 13.27 21.86 9.95
C SER A 128 14.04 22.56 8.83
N ALA A 129 13.94 22.06 7.60
CA ALA A 129 14.52 22.69 6.42
C ALA A 129 13.70 23.89 5.89
N GLY A 130 12.56 24.21 6.50
CA GLY A 130 11.65 25.29 6.08
C GLY A 130 10.87 24.99 4.80
N LEU A 131 10.90 23.75 4.31
CA LEU A 131 10.34 23.38 3.00
C LEU A 131 8.82 23.19 3.03
N LEU A 132 8.23 22.96 4.20
CA LEU A 132 6.77 22.98 4.35
C LEU A 132 6.20 24.40 4.27
N ALA A 133 6.97 25.41 4.68
CA ALA A 133 6.59 26.82 4.62
C ALA A 133 6.94 27.48 3.28
N ASP A 134 8.05 27.05 2.65
CA ASP A 134 8.48 27.50 1.32
C ASP A 134 8.78 26.32 0.38
N PRO A 135 7.73 25.71 -0.22
CA PRO A 135 7.92 24.63 -1.18
C PRO A 135 8.67 25.05 -2.45
N ALA A 136 8.76 26.35 -2.77
CA ALA A 136 9.52 26.79 -3.95
C ALA A 136 11.03 26.50 -3.82
N SER A 137 11.51 26.37 -2.58
CA SER A 137 12.89 26.05 -2.22
C SER A 137 13.26 24.58 -2.37
N VAL A 138 12.31 23.67 -2.67
CA VAL A 138 12.55 22.22 -2.79
C VAL A 138 13.66 21.86 -3.78
N ASN A 139 13.81 22.66 -4.85
CA ASN A 139 14.80 22.40 -5.90
C ASN A 139 16.24 22.28 -5.34
N ARG A 140 16.54 22.97 -4.23
CA ARG A 140 17.86 22.92 -3.57
C ARG A 140 18.13 21.58 -2.87
N HIS A 141 17.08 20.85 -2.53
CA HIS A 141 17.13 19.60 -1.78
C HIS A 141 16.69 18.38 -2.60
N TRP A 142 16.34 18.58 -3.87
CA TRP A 142 15.80 17.54 -4.76
C TRP A 142 16.68 16.30 -4.81
N GLY A 143 18.00 16.46 -4.89
CA GLY A 143 18.92 15.32 -4.91
C GLY A 143 18.80 14.44 -3.67
N GLN A 144 18.65 15.03 -2.48
CA GLN A 144 18.50 14.28 -1.23
C GLN A 144 17.11 13.64 -1.12
N LEU A 145 16.06 14.40 -1.47
CA LEU A 145 14.67 13.91 -1.44
C LEU A 145 14.43 12.79 -2.46
N SER A 146 15.07 12.84 -3.63
CA SER A 146 14.99 11.77 -4.64
C SER A 146 15.55 10.45 -4.12
N VAL A 147 16.64 10.48 -3.33
CA VAL A 147 17.20 9.25 -2.74
C VAL A 147 16.24 8.62 -1.74
N VAL A 148 15.59 9.44 -0.92
CA VAL A 148 14.53 8.98 0.01
C VAL A 148 13.35 8.43 -0.77
N ALA A 149 12.86 9.16 -1.77
CA ALA A 149 11.75 8.73 -2.62
C ALA A 149 12.05 7.40 -3.33
N ASP A 150 13.27 7.21 -3.84
CA ASP A 150 13.68 5.95 -4.46
C ASP A 150 13.72 4.78 -3.47
N ALA A 151 14.14 5.03 -2.23
CA ALA A 151 14.11 4.02 -1.17
C ALA A 151 12.67 3.64 -0.79
N ALA A 152 11.82 4.64 -0.57
CA ALA A 152 10.40 4.44 -0.32
C ALA A 152 9.70 3.71 -1.49
N ALA A 153 10.03 4.06 -2.74
CA ALA A 153 9.47 3.44 -3.94
C ALA A 153 9.77 1.94 -4.01
N ARG A 154 11.02 1.55 -3.69
CA ARG A 154 11.42 0.14 -3.61
C ARG A 154 10.69 -0.61 -2.50
N THR A 155 10.51 0.03 -1.34
CA THR A 155 9.72 -0.54 -0.24
C THR A 155 8.27 -0.75 -0.68
N LEU A 156 7.57 0.28 -1.15
CA LEU A 156 6.18 0.19 -1.61
C LEU A 156 6.00 -0.87 -2.70
N SER A 157 6.92 -0.93 -3.66
CA SER A 157 6.89 -1.96 -4.72
C SER A 157 7.02 -3.37 -4.16
N THR A 158 7.90 -3.57 -3.19
CA THR A 158 8.07 -4.86 -2.50
C THR A 158 6.82 -5.24 -1.72
N LEU A 159 6.23 -4.29 -0.99
CA LEU A 159 5.00 -4.52 -0.21
C LEU A 159 3.81 -4.89 -1.11
N LYS A 160 3.66 -4.22 -2.26
CA LYS A 160 2.59 -4.52 -3.25
C LYS A 160 2.66 -5.94 -3.79
N GLN A 161 3.86 -6.53 -3.88
CA GLN A 161 4.02 -7.93 -4.30
C GLN A 161 3.59 -8.92 -3.21
N LEU A 162 3.54 -8.49 -1.95
CA LEU A 162 3.28 -9.36 -0.80
C LEU A 162 1.85 -9.23 -0.27
N GLY A 163 1.15 -8.14 -0.56
CA GLY A 163 -0.20 -7.92 -0.04
C GLY A 163 -0.82 -6.57 -0.40
N GLN A 164 -2.00 -6.33 0.17
CA GLN A 164 -2.71 -5.05 0.05
C GLN A 164 -2.01 -3.99 0.89
N ILE A 165 -1.91 -2.75 0.39
CA ILE A 165 -1.39 -1.60 1.16
C ILE A 165 -2.52 -0.62 1.46
N VAL A 166 -2.55 -0.11 2.69
CA VAL A 166 -3.36 1.02 3.14
C VAL A 166 -2.44 2.00 3.88
N ILE A 167 -2.55 3.29 3.57
CA ILE A 167 -1.82 4.36 4.29
C ILE A 167 -2.77 4.98 5.31
N VAL A 168 -2.30 5.16 6.54
CA VAL A 168 -3.05 5.78 7.64
C VAL A 168 -2.21 6.88 8.28
N THR A 169 -2.66 8.14 8.18
CA THR A 169 -1.99 9.30 8.78
C THR A 169 -2.93 10.05 9.72
N ASN A 170 -2.36 10.74 10.71
CA ASN A 170 -3.07 11.73 11.55
C ASN A 170 -3.05 13.15 10.97
N ALA A 171 -2.43 13.35 9.81
CA ALA A 171 -2.58 14.57 9.03
C ALA A 171 -4.00 14.67 8.43
N GLU A 172 -4.34 15.83 7.89
CA GLU A 172 -5.64 16.07 7.24
C GLU A 172 -5.75 15.30 5.92
N GLU A 173 -6.98 14.99 5.51
CA GLU A 173 -7.28 14.41 4.21
C GLU A 173 -6.67 15.25 3.06
N GLY A 174 -6.11 14.57 2.06
CA GLY A 174 -5.39 15.19 0.95
C GLY A 174 -3.90 15.45 1.21
N TRP A 175 -3.42 15.38 2.46
CA TRP A 175 -2.03 15.62 2.82
C TRP A 175 -1.05 14.71 2.07
N VAL A 176 -1.31 13.39 2.04
CA VAL A 176 -0.43 12.41 1.39
C VAL A 176 -0.25 12.72 -0.10
N GLN A 177 -1.34 13.05 -0.79
CA GLN A 177 -1.31 13.35 -2.22
C GLN A 177 -0.57 14.65 -2.50
N GLN A 178 -0.90 15.71 -1.77
CA GLN A 178 -0.27 17.03 -1.93
C GLN A 178 1.24 16.95 -1.65
N SER A 179 1.60 16.33 -0.54
CA SER A 179 3.00 16.19 -0.13
C SER A 179 3.79 15.28 -1.07
N THR A 180 3.16 14.23 -1.64
CA THR A 180 3.77 13.42 -2.70
C THR A 180 4.13 14.26 -3.92
N VAL A 181 3.21 15.08 -4.43
CA VAL A 181 3.45 15.92 -5.62
C VAL A 181 4.59 16.90 -5.38
N LEU A 182 4.65 17.49 -4.17
CA LEU A 182 5.64 18.51 -3.83
C LEU A 182 7.03 17.94 -3.55
N PHE A 183 7.12 16.83 -2.82
CA PHE A 183 8.38 16.38 -2.22
C PHE A 183 8.87 15.04 -2.77
N MET A 184 7.99 14.17 -3.26
CA MET A 184 8.34 12.81 -3.70
C MET A 184 7.51 12.34 -4.91
N PRO A 185 7.45 13.08 -6.03
CA PRO A 185 6.52 12.79 -7.12
C PRO A 185 6.79 11.45 -7.82
N GLY A 186 7.99 10.89 -7.68
CA GLY A 186 8.29 9.52 -8.12
C GLY A 186 7.40 8.44 -7.48
N LEU A 187 6.74 8.74 -6.36
CA LEU A 187 5.80 7.82 -5.70
C LEU A 187 4.38 7.86 -6.27
N MET A 188 4.01 8.85 -7.09
CA MET A 188 2.62 9.05 -7.54
C MET A 188 2.02 7.79 -8.17
N MET A 189 2.74 7.16 -9.11
CA MET A 189 2.26 5.95 -9.79
C MET A 189 2.17 4.75 -8.85
N LEU A 190 3.03 4.68 -7.82
CA LEU A 190 2.98 3.64 -6.81
C LEU A 190 1.83 3.85 -5.82
N LEU A 191 1.37 5.07 -5.60
CA LEU A 191 0.22 5.34 -4.74
C LEU A 191 -1.12 5.18 -5.45
N LEU A 192 -1.14 5.05 -6.78
CA LEU A 192 -2.37 4.78 -7.51
C LEU A 192 -3.02 3.48 -7.03
N GLY A 193 -4.30 3.57 -6.66
CA GLY A 193 -5.08 2.46 -6.12
C GLY A 193 -4.76 2.08 -4.67
N VAL A 194 -3.80 2.75 -4.01
CA VAL A 194 -3.54 2.59 -2.58
C VAL A 194 -4.58 3.41 -1.81
N GLN A 195 -5.27 2.77 -0.88
CA GLN A 195 -6.22 3.48 -0.01
C GLN A 195 -5.44 4.36 0.96
N VAL A 196 -5.80 5.65 1.03
CA VAL A 196 -5.23 6.61 1.98
C VAL A 196 -6.34 7.03 2.94
N ILE A 197 -6.06 6.93 4.25
CA ILE A 197 -6.99 7.25 5.32
C ILE A 197 -6.36 8.32 6.21
N SER A 198 -7.03 9.46 6.31
CA SER A 198 -6.78 10.43 7.38
C SER A 198 -7.59 10.03 8.61
N ALA A 199 -6.92 9.45 9.61
CA ALA A 199 -7.55 9.10 10.87
C ALA A 199 -8.10 10.35 11.58
N ARG A 200 -7.38 11.47 11.49
CA ARG A 200 -7.81 12.76 12.04
C ARG A 200 -9.08 13.27 11.37
N THR A 201 -9.19 13.25 10.05
CA THR A 201 -10.41 13.71 9.38
C THR A 201 -11.60 12.83 9.72
N LEU A 202 -11.42 11.50 9.77
CA LEU A 202 -12.50 10.57 10.08
C LEU A 202 -13.00 10.65 11.52
N TYR A 203 -12.10 10.79 12.51
CA TYR A 203 -12.45 10.63 13.92
C TYR A 203 -12.25 11.89 14.76
N GLY A 204 -11.52 12.89 14.27
CA GLY A 204 -11.10 14.07 15.03
C GLY A 204 -12.23 14.98 15.49
N GLN A 205 -13.30 15.11 14.70
CA GLN A 205 -14.48 15.88 15.11
C GLN A 205 -15.25 15.18 16.25
N ARG A 206 -15.35 13.85 16.20
CA ARG A 206 -16.11 13.07 17.18
C ARG A 206 -15.34 12.88 18.49
N ILE A 207 -14.01 12.77 18.41
CA ILE A 207 -13.14 12.55 19.56
C ILE A 207 -12.01 13.58 19.54
N PRO A 208 -12.25 14.83 19.94
CA PRO A 208 -11.24 15.89 19.87
C PRO A 208 -9.97 15.55 20.65
N ASN A 209 -8.82 16.00 20.15
CA ASN A 209 -7.50 15.88 20.81
C ASN A 209 -7.06 14.45 21.18
N ALA A 210 -7.49 13.45 20.40
CA ALA A 210 -7.18 12.04 20.67
C ALA A 210 -6.49 11.33 19.48
N PRO A 211 -5.30 11.77 19.03
CA PRO A 211 -4.62 11.23 17.85
C PRO A 211 -4.31 9.73 17.92
N LEU A 212 -4.02 9.22 19.13
CA LEU A 212 -3.83 7.77 19.33
C LEU A 212 -5.14 7.00 19.07
N GLU A 213 -6.25 7.55 19.56
CA GLU A 213 -7.56 6.95 19.43
C GLU A 213 -8.08 6.99 17.99
N TRP A 214 -7.77 8.06 17.26
CA TRP A 214 -8.10 8.16 15.83
C TRP A 214 -7.46 7.03 15.04
N LYS A 215 -6.16 6.79 15.24
CA LYS A 215 -5.45 5.68 14.57
C LYS A 215 -5.98 4.33 15.03
N ARG A 216 -6.23 4.13 16.34
CA ARG A 216 -6.83 2.89 16.86
C ARG A 216 -8.14 2.55 16.14
N LEU A 217 -9.06 3.51 16.05
CA LEU A 217 -10.36 3.32 15.38
C LEU A 217 -10.21 3.10 13.87
N ALA A 218 -9.28 3.80 13.22
CA ALA A 218 -8.98 3.59 11.81
C ALA A 218 -8.48 2.16 11.56
N PHE A 219 -7.55 1.67 12.37
CA PHE A 219 -6.99 0.32 12.27
C PHE A 219 -8.08 -0.74 12.45
N GLU A 220 -8.93 -0.61 13.47
CA GLU A 220 -10.06 -1.52 13.70
C GLU A 220 -11.01 -1.59 12.50
N SER A 221 -11.34 -0.43 11.92
CA SER A 221 -12.19 -0.34 10.73
C SER A 221 -11.55 -1.01 9.50
N ILE A 222 -10.27 -0.74 9.24
CA ILE A 222 -9.53 -1.28 8.11
C ILE A 222 -9.39 -2.81 8.23
N ILE A 223 -8.93 -3.29 9.39
CA ILE A 223 -8.70 -4.72 9.64
C ILE A 223 -10.02 -5.48 9.63
N GLY A 224 -11.06 -4.93 10.27
CA GLY A 224 -12.41 -5.51 10.22
C GLY A 224 -12.93 -5.63 8.78
N SER A 225 -12.75 -4.60 7.97
CA SER A 225 -13.16 -4.61 6.55
C SER A 225 -12.33 -5.59 5.72
N PHE A 226 -11.02 -5.68 5.97
CA PHE A 226 -10.14 -6.64 5.31
C PHE A 226 -10.54 -8.09 5.60
N ARG A 227 -10.78 -8.43 6.88
CA ARG A 227 -11.19 -9.77 7.30
C ARG A 227 -12.53 -10.19 6.69
N LYS A 228 -13.49 -9.27 6.58
CA LYS A 228 -14.78 -9.55 5.92
C LYS A 228 -14.67 -9.93 4.45
N ARG A 229 -13.56 -9.61 3.78
CA ARG A 229 -13.29 -9.98 2.38
C ARG A 229 -12.54 -11.30 2.24
N LEU A 230 -12.08 -11.90 3.34
CA LEU A 230 -11.36 -13.17 3.30
C LEU A 230 -12.31 -14.34 3.09
N SER A 231 -11.82 -15.36 2.40
CA SER A 231 -12.57 -16.61 2.24
C SER A 231 -12.62 -17.40 3.55
N PRO A 232 -13.64 -18.26 3.77
CA PRO A 232 -13.68 -19.12 4.95
C PRO A 232 -12.38 -19.95 5.12
N GLY A 233 -11.78 -19.91 6.31
CA GLY A 233 -10.52 -20.60 6.63
C GLY A 233 -9.24 -19.91 6.12
N GLN A 234 -9.35 -18.73 5.49
CA GLN A 234 -8.20 -17.91 5.11
C GLN A 234 -7.72 -17.06 6.30
N GLN A 235 -6.43 -17.13 6.59
CA GLN A 235 -5.82 -16.39 7.69
C GLN A 235 -5.46 -14.96 7.27
N ALA A 236 -5.65 -14.02 8.18
CA ALA A 236 -5.22 -12.64 8.03
C ALA A 236 -3.81 -12.45 8.59
N ASN A 237 -2.96 -11.77 7.85
CA ASN A 237 -1.64 -11.35 8.29
C ASN A 237 -1.54 -9.83 8.15
N VAL A 238 -1.61 -9.10 9.26
CA VAL A 238 -1.61 -7.64 9.26
C VAL A 238 -0.27 -7.12 9.74
N VAL A 239 0.41 -6.36 8.89
CA VAL A 239 1.71 -5.76 9.18
C VAL A 239 1.56 -4.24 9.25
N SER A 240 1.84 -3.66 10.41
CA SER A 240 1.91 -2.20 10.59
C SER A 240 3.35 -1.72 10.50
N VAL A 241 3.59 -0.61 9.79
CA VAL A 241 4.89 0.07 9.74
C VAL A 241 4.67 1.54 10.05
N GLY A 242 5.36 2.06 11.05
CA GLY A 242 5.25 3.45 11.51
C GLY A 242 6.39 3.80 12.45
N ASP A 243 6.64 5.08 12.66
CA ASP A 243 7.70 5.61 13.52
C ASP A 243 7.23 5.81 14.97
N LEU A 244 5.94 5.97 15.24
CA LEU A 244 5.44 6.13 16.60
C LEU A 244 5.10 4.79 17.26
N VAL A 245 5.11 4.78 18.59
CA VAL A 245 4.54 3.67 19.38
C VAL A 245 3.02 3.57 19.23
N ALA A 246 2.39 4.62 18.70
CA ALA A 246 0.97 4.73 18.47
C ALA A 246 0.46 3.68 17.48
N GLU A 247 1.17 3.45 16.37
CA GLU A 247 0.78 2.48 15.34
C GLU A 247 0.90 1.05 15.85
N GLN A 248 1.93 0.77 16.66
CA GLN A 248 2.08 -0.51 17.34
C GLN A 248 0.93 -0.76 18.33
N ALA A 249 0.60 0.23 19.16
CA ALA A 249 -0.51 0.12 20.10
C ALA A 249 -1.86 -0.07 19.39
N ALA A 250 -2.10 0.68 18.31
CA ALA A 250 -3.30 0.58 17.48
C ALA A 250 -3.44 -0.82 16.85
N LEU A 251 -2.36 -1.37 16.28
CA LEU A 251 -2.35 -2.71 15.73
C LEU A 251 -2.65 -3.76 16.79
N ARG A 252 -1.91 -3.74 17.91
CA ARG A 252 -2.10 -4.70 19.01
C ARG A 252 -3.53 -4.66 19.53
N SER A 253 -4.13 -3.47 19.69
CA SER A 253 -5.53 -3.33 20.08
C SER A 253 -6.46 -3.98 19.06
N ALA A 254 -6.22 -3.75 17.76
CA ALA A 254 -7.08 -4.21 16.69
C ALA A 254 -6.94 -5.71 16.36
N THR A 255 -5.89 -6.41 16.85
CA THR A 255 -5.65 -7.83 16.55
C THR A 255 -5.69 -8.77 17.77
N ARG A 256 -5.59 -8.26 19.01
CA ARG A 256 -5.41 -9.09 20.24
C ARG A 256 -6.33 -10.30 20.37
N ASP A 257 -7.61 -10.11 20.12
CA ASP A 257 -8.64 -11.14 20.34
C ASP A 257 -9.32 -11.53 19.02
N VAL A 258 -8.58 -11.39 17.92
CA VAL A 258 -9.09 -11.59 16.57
C VAL A 258 -8.64 -12.97 16.06
N PRO A 259 -9.55 -13.96 15.94
CA PRO A 259 -9.16 -15.31 15.52
C PRO A 259 -8.61 -15.30 14.10
N GLU A 260 -7.66 -16.20 13.83
CA GLU A 260 -7.04 -16.36 12.50
C GLU A 260 -6.43 -15.07 11.95
N CYS A 261 -5.94 -14.19 12.84
CA CYS A 261 -5.29 -12.94 12.49
C CYS A 261 -3.97 -12.82 13.25
N TRP A 262 -2.87 -12.60 12.53
CA TRP A 262 -1.59 -12.24 13.13
C TRP A 262 -1.34 -10.74 12.96
N GLY A 263 -1.03 -10.06 14.06
CA GLY A 263 -0.61 -8.67 14.09
C GLY A 263 0.92 -8.56 14.21
N LYS A 264 1.55 -7.85 13.28
CA LYS A 264 2.99 -7.64 13.24
C LYS A 264 3.33 -6.17 13.12
N SER A 265 4.05 -5.59 14.07
CA SER A 265 4.49 -4.19 13.98
C SER A 265 5.98 -4.10 13.66
N MET A 266 6.34 -3.15 12.80
CA MET A 266 7.71 -2.70 12.60
C MET A 266 7.79 -1.21 12.96
N LYS A 267 8.29 -0.92 14.16
CA LYS A 267 8.45 0.43 14.68
C LYS A 267 9.77 1.03 14.19
N LEU A 268 9.69 2.14 13.47
CA LEU A 268 10.84 2.89 12.95
C LEU A 268 11.28 3.96 13.96
N GLN A 269 12.37 4.65 13.64
CA GLN A 269 12.90 5.76 14.41
C GLN A 269 12.01 7.00 14.26
N GLU A 270 11.72 7.67 15.36
CA GLU A 270 10.99 8.94 15.35
C GLU A 270 11.90 10.06 14.84
N HIS A 271 11.36 10.91 13.96
CA HIS A 271 12.07 12.04 13.37
C HIS A 271 13.43 11.68 12.71
N PRO A 272 13.47 10.67 11.82
CA PRO A 272 14.73 10.22 11.25
C PRO A 272 15.33 11.31 10.35
N HIS A 273 16.65 11.47 10.38
CA HIS A 273 17.32 12.23 9.34
C HIS A 273 17.27 11.45 8.01
N LEU A 274 17.43 12.12 6.87
CA LEU A 274 17.24 11.50 5.55
C LEU A 274 18.02 10.19 5.34
N GLY A 275 19.28 10.13 5.80
CA GLY A 275 20.09 8.91 5.74
C GLY A 275 19.57 7.74 6.60
N GLN A 276 19.04 8.01 7.79
CA GLN A 276 18.41 7.02 8.67
C GLN A 276 17.17 6.46 7.97
N LEU A 277 16.29 7.34 7.47
CA LEU A 277 15.08 6.91 6.77
C LEU A 277 15.40 6.02 5.56
N VAL A 278 16.42 6.37 4.76
CA VAL A 278 16.90 5.51 3.66
C VAL A 278 17.38 4.15 4.16
N HIS A 279 18.15 4.12 5.26
CA HIS A 279 18.66 2.89 5.85
C HIS A 279 17.52 2.01 6.39
N GLU A 280 16.54 2.60 7.08
CA GLU A 280 15.36 1.90 7.58
C GLU A 280 14.55 1.28 6.44
N HIS A 281 14.36 2.00 5.32
CA HIS A 281 13.74 1.43 4.13
C HIS A 281 14.52 0.23 3.57
N GLN A 282 15.86 0.26 3.59
CA GLN A 282 16.68 -0.88 3.18
C GLN A 282 16.53 -2.08 4.14
N LEU A 283 16.49 -1.82 5.45
CA LEU A 283 16.22 -2.85 6.46
C LEU A 283 14.84 -3.48 6.24
N LEU A 284 13.80 -2.66 6.03
CA LEU A 284 12.45 -3.13 5.67
C LEU A 284 12.49 -4.02 4.43
N GLN A 285 13.17 -3.59 3.36
CA GLN A 285 13.27 -4.36 2.11
C GLN A 285 13.92 -5.74 2.34
N SER A 286 14.93 -5.82 3.21
CA SER A 286 15.64 -7.07 3.52
C SER A 286 14.83 -8.00 4.44
N GLY A 287 14.10 -7.45 5.40
CA GLY A 287 13.41 -8.20 6.45
C GLY A 287 11.95 -8.55 6.15
N ILE A 288 11.25 -7.80 5.31
CA ILE A 288 9.78 -7.86 5.23
C ILE A 288 9.24 -9.24 4.84
N ARG A 289 9.93 -9.95 3.94
CA ARG A 289 9.51 -11.31 3.54
C ARG A 289 9.56 -12.28 4.71
N TRP A 290 10.57 -12.16 5.58
CA TRP A 290 10.69 -12.97 6.79
C TRP A 290 9.58 -12.63 7.78
N VAL A 291 9.29 -11.34 7.99
CA VAL A 291 8.20 -10.86 8.86
C VAL A 291 6.86 -11.43 8.39
N VAL A 292 6.56 -11.31 7.09
CA VAL A 292 5.33 -11.84 6.50
C VAL A 292 5.22 -13.36 6.72
N ALA A 293 6.31 -14.10 6.57
CA ALA A 293 6.31 -15.56 6.70
C ALA A 293 6.09 -16.10 8.13
N GLN A 294 6.26 -15.28 9.18
CA GLN A 294 6.10 -15.78 10.56
C GLN A 294 4.63 -16.10 10.89
N PRO A 295 4.29 -17.31 11.37
CA PRO A 295 2.90 -17.67 11.71
C PRO A 295 2.54 -17.26 13.14
N ARG A 296 2.91 -16.04 13.53
CA ARG A 296 2.71 -15.49 14.88
C ARG A 296 2.70 -13.97 14.86
N ASP A 297 2.22 -13.40 15.96
CA ASP A 297 2.38 -11.98 16.23
C ASP A 297 3.86 -11.62 16.40
N LEU A 298 4.22 -10.41 15.98
CA LEU A 298 5.58 -9.88 16.09
C LEU A 298 5.57 -8.41 16.45
N ASP A 299 6.52 -8.00 17.27
CA ASP A 299 6.79 -6.61 17.58
C ASP A 299 8.29 -6.35 17.38
N LEU A 300 8.63 -5.66 16.30
CA LEU A 300 10.00 -5.30 15.96
C LEU A 300 10.16 -3.77 16.11
N SER A 301 11.32 -3.35 16.58
CA SER A 301 11.70 -1.94 16.68
C SER A 301 13.08 -1.76 16.08
N CYS A 302 13.27 -0.70 15.28
CA CYS A 302 14.59 -0.24 14.89
C CYS A 302 15.23 0.42 16.12
N GLU A 303 16.34 -0.12 16.61
CA GLU A 303 17.11 0.47 17.71
C GLU A 303 18.13 1.48 17.15
N ASP A 304 18.33 2.59 17.88
CA ASP A 304 19.34 3.58 17.57
C ASP A 304 20.76 3.01 17.76
N GLU A 305 21.40 2.56 16.68
CA GLU A 305 22.86 2.33 16.69
C GLU A 305 23.63 3.67 16.62
N CYS A 306 23.41 4.56 17.60
CA CYS A 306 24.23 5.77 17.76
C CYS A 306 24.37 6.18 19.23
N SER A 307 24.89 5.28 20.06
CA SER A 307 25.38 5.61 21.42
C SER A 307 26.72 4.93 21.75
N GLY A 308 27.59 4.80 20.75
CA GLY A 308 28.79 3.96 20.84
C GLY A 308 30.06 4.53 20.23
N GLN A 309 30.34 5.83 20.33
CA GLN A 309 31.71 6.33 20.23
C GLN A 309 31.84 7.64 21.03
N LYS A 310 32.29 7.48 22.28
CA LYS A 310 32.84 8.56 23.10
C LYS A 310 34.28 8.85 22.68
#